data_AF-A0A9D7KNY8-F1
#
_entry.id   AF-A0A9D7KNY8-F1
#
_cell.length_a   1.000
_cell.length_b   1.000
_cell.length_c   1.000
_cell.angle_alpha   90.00
_cell.angle_beta   90.00
_cell.angle_gamma   90.00
#
_symmetry.space_group_name_H-M   'P 1'
#
loop_
_entity.id
_entity.type
_entity.pdbx_description
1 polymer ?
#
loop_
_entity_poly.entity_id
_entity_poly.type
_entity_poly.pdbx_seq_one_letter_code
_entity_poly.pdbx_strand_id
1 'polypeptide(L)'
;MKHTILIRFLFCFLISTIFNSCVAQTTNNITQEPDIIDSNEIIAGYLSRDFRTAEVTTIFPQIYTNLNGMLSQFVRVMYEDNKGNFWFGTNGDGIIRYDGKSLEKFVSAKGFGISVREILEDEAGNIWFSAEHVGI
;
A
#
# COMPACT_ATOMS: atom_id res chain seq x y z
N MET A 1 -37.84 25.30 -13.92
CA MET A 1 -36.49 25.74 -13.52
C MET A 1 -36.18 25.66 -12.02
N LYS A 2 -37.19 25.60 -11.11
CA LYS A 2 -36.96 25.47 -9.65
C LYS A 2 -36.71 24.03 -9.15
N HIS A 3 -37.25 23.02 -9.83
CA HIS A 3 -37.12 21.60 -9.44
C HIS A 3 -35.72 21.01 -9.66
N THR A 4 -34.98 21.47 -10.67
CA THR A 4 -33.64 20.98 -11.01
C THR A 4 -32.57 21.40 -9.99
N ILE A 5 -32.80 22.54 -9.32
CA ILE A 5 -31.92 23.05 -8.26
C ILE A 5 -32.13 22.27 -6.97
N LEU A 6 -33.37 21.95 -6.62
CA LEU A 6 -33.71 21.18 -5.43
C LEU A 6 -33.13 19.76 -5.45
N ILE A 7 -33.10 19.10 -6.61
CA ILE A 7 -32.52 17.76 -6.80
C ILE A 7 -31.00 17.78 -6.61
N ARG A 8 -30.31 18.84 -7.07
CA ARG A 8 -28.86 19.01 -6.86
C ARG A 8 -28.50 19.23 -5.39
N PHE A 9 -29.33 19.98 -4.66
CA PHE A 9 -29.15 20.14 -3.21
C PHE A 9 -29.40 18.85 -2.44
N LEU A 10 -30.42 18.06 -2.82
CA LEU A 10 -30.73 16.78 -2.17
C LEU A 10 -29.59 15.76 -2.38
N PHE A 11 -28.97 15.74 -3.56
CA PHE A 11 -27.85 14.85 -3.88
C PHE A 11 -26.58 15.21 -3.10
N CYS A 12 -26.27 16.50 -2.94
CA CYS A 12 -25.15 16.96 -2.13
C CYS A 12 -25.35 16.65 -0.63
N PHE A 13 -26.59 16.73 -0.14
CA PHE A 13 -26.92 16.40 1.25
C PHE A 13 -26.73 14.89 1.52
N LEU A 14 -27.13 14.02 0.58
CA LEU A 14 -26.92 12.57 0.72
C LEU A 14 -25.43 12.21 0.79
N ILE A 15 -24.58 12.82 -0.05
CA ILE A 15 -23.13 12.58 -0.04
C ILE A 15 -22.52 13.00 1.30
N SER A 16 -22.97 14.11 1.90
CA SER A 16 -22.47 14.54 3.22
C SER A 16 -22.79 13.58 4.37
N THR A 17 -23.93 12.87 4.29
CA THR A 17 -24.29 11.87 5.31
C THR A 17 -23.44 10.60 5.22
N ILE A 18 -22.88 10.28 4.05
CA ILE A 18 -22.02 9.11 3.83
C ILE A 18 -20.61 9.34 4.41
N PHE A 19 -20.13 10.60 4.48
CA PHE A 19 -18.81 10.94 5.04
C PHE A 19 -18.74 11.01 6.58
N ASN A 20 -19.87 11.05 7.29
CA ASN A 20 -19.89 11.16 8.76
C ASN A 20 -19.89 9.80 9.51
N SER A 21 -19.75 8.67 8.82
CA SER A 21 -19.93 7.34 9.45
C SER A 21 -18.68 6.75 10.14
N CYS A 22 -17.55 7.45 10.23
CA CYS A 22 -16.35 6.87 10.85
C CYS A 22 -15.64 7.81 11.82
N VAL A 23 -16.24 8.05 12.98
CA VAL A 23 -15.51 8.27 14.23
C VAL A 23 -16.31 7.66 15.38
N ALA A 24 -16.19 6.34 15.54
CA ALA A 24 -16.64 5.63 16.73
C ALA A 24 -15.51 4.74 17.22
N GLN A 25 -14.57 5.34 17.96
CA GLN A 25 -13.79 4.61 18.96
C GLN A 25 -13.82 5.42 20.26
N THR A 26 -14.62 4.88 21.18
CA THR A 26 -14.76 5.28 22.56
C THR A 26 -13.55 4.78 23.35
N THR A 27 -12.79 5.67 23.99
CA THR A 27 -12.21 5.37 25.31
C THR A 27 -12.29 6.60 26.20
N ASN A 28 -13.34 6.57 27.01
CA ASN A 28 -13.63 7.25 28.27
C ASN A 28 -12.50 8.10 28.88
N ASN A 29 -12.84 9.38 29.06
CA ASN A 29 -12.58 10.26 30.20
C ASN A 29 -11.39 9.90 31.12
N ILE A 30 -10.32 10.69 31.01
CA ILE A 30 -9.47 11.01 32.17
C ILE A 30 -9.60 12.52 32.40
N THR A 31 -10.61 12.91 33.18
CA THR A 31 -10.55 14.14 33.96
C THR A 31 -10.16 13.73 35.37
N GLN A 32 -8.87 13.83 35.69
CA GLN A 32 -8.36 14.03 37.04
C GLN A 32 -6.96 14.61 36.93
N GLU A 33 -6.76 15.75 37.58
CA GLU A 33 -5.44 16.31 37.89
C GLU A 33 -4.63 15.24 38.65
N PRO A 34 -3.34 15.00 38.33
CA PRO A 34 -2.63 13.89 38.93
C PRO A 34 -2.41 14.15 40.42
N ASP A 35 -3.03 13.34 41.27
CA ASP A 35 -2.57 13.12 42.64
C ASP A 35 -1.09 12.71 42.58
N ILE A 36 -0.27 13.33 43.43
CA ILE A 36 1.17 13.05 43.50
C ILE A 36 1.34 11.58 43.90
N ILE A 37 1.62 10.72 42.92
CA ILE A 37 1.95 9.31 43.14
C ILE A 37 3.33 9.28 43.80
N ASP A 38 3.43 8.62 44.97
CA ASP A 38 4.71 8.40 45.64
C ASP A 38 5.66 7.68 44.68
N SER A 39 6.81 8.30 44.44
CA SER A 39 7.90 7.77 43.63
C SER A 39 8.28 6.31 43.95
N ASN A 40 8.07 5.88 45.19
CA ASN A 40 8.37 4.51 45.62
C ASN A 40 7.38 3.47 45.08
N GLU A 41 6.12 3.85 44.83
CA GLU A 41 5.10 2.94 44.28
C GLU A 41 5.30 2.72 42.77
N ILE A 42 5.76 3.76 42.06
CA ILE A 42 6.17 3.67 40.66
C ILE A 42 7.33 2.66 40.54
N ILE A 43 8.35 2.76 41.38
CA ILE A 43 9.53 1.89 41.33
C ILE A 43 9.15 0.43 41.61
N ALA A 44 8.24 0.17 42.56
CA ALA A 44 7.77 -1.19 42.85
C ALA A 44 7.01 -1.84 41.68
N GLY A 45 6.27 -1.06 40.89
CA GLY A 45 5.60 -1.51 39.66
C GLY A 45 6.56 -1.83 38.52
N TYR A 46 7.70 -1.12 38.42
CA TYR A 46 8.73 -1.40 37.41
C TYR A 46 9.56 -2.64 37.77
N LEU A 47 9.91 -2.82 39.04
CA LEU A 47 10.78 -3.92 39.49
C LEU A 47 10.07 -5.29 39.52
N SER A 48 8.74 -5.32 39.49
CA SER A 48 7.93 -6.54 39.44
C SER A 48 7.57 -6.99 38.01
N ARG A 49 7.86 -6.18 36.98
CA ARG A 49 7.76 -6.62 35.59
C ARG A 49 8.99 -7.46 35.25
N ASP A 50 8.83 -8.77 35.34
CA ASP A 50 9.62 -9.72 34.57
C ASP A 50 9.57 -9.29 33.09
N PHE A 51 10.61 -8.59 32.62
CA PHE A 51 10.78 -8.25 31.21
C PHE A 51 11.19 -9.52 30.47
N ARG A 52 10.20 -10.38 30.20
CA ARG A 52 10.35 -11.44 29.21
C ARG A 52 10.49 -10.76 27.88
N THR A 53 11.72 -10.67 27.37
CA THR A 53 11.96 -10.39 25.96
C THR A 53 11.31 -11.52 25.17
N ALA A 54 10.07 -11.33 24.75
CA ALA A 54 9.49 -12.17 23.73
C ALA A 54 10.39 -12.00 22.51
N GLU A 55 11.08 -13.07 22.10
CA GLU A 55 11.72 -13.11 20.80
C GLU A 55 10.61 -12.94 19.76
N VAL A 56 10.41 -11.71 19.29
CA VAL A 56 9.49 -11.43 18.18
C VAL A 56 10.21 -11.90 16.92
N THR A 57 10.16 -13.19 16.68
CA THR A 57 10.59 -13.77 15.40
C THR A 57 9.47 -13.49 14.40
N THR A 58 9.59 -12.39 13.64
CA THR A 58 8.69 -12.14 12.52
C THR A 58 9.00 -13.12 11.39
N ILE A 59 8.47 -14.34 11.48
CA ILE A 59 8.49 -15.28 10.36
C ILE A 59 7.42 -14.83 9.38
N PHE A 60 7.82 -14.08 8.36
CA PHE A 60 6.98 -13.91 7.18
C PHE A 60 7.00 -15.24 6.42
N PRO A 61 5.87 -15.97 6.30
CA PRO A 61 5.83 -17.11 5.41
C PRO A 61 6.21 -16.61 4.02
N GLN A 62 7.30 -17.14 3.48
CA GLN A 62 7.64 -16.97 2.06
C GLN A 62 6.53 -17.70 1.30
N ILE A 63 5.48 -16.97 0.92
CA ILE A 63 4.44 -17.52 0.08
C ILE A 63 5.06 -17.64 -1.32
N TYR A 64 5.63 -18.81 -1.62
CA TYR A 64 5.92 -19.21 -2.99
C TYR A 64 4.58 -19.42 -3.69
N THR A 65 3.92 -18.33 -4.06
CA THR A 65 2.69 -18.37 -4.84
C THR A 65 2.95 -19.13 -6.15
N ASN A 66 2.06 -20.05 -6.53
CA ASN A 66 2.02 -20.83 -7.77
C ASN A 66 1.89 -19.94 -9.03
N LEU A 67 2.78 -18.95 -9.17
CA LEU A 67 2.80 -17.97 -10.23
C LEU A 67 3.76 -18.39 -11.36
N ASN A 68 4.23 -19.64 -11.37
CA ASN A 68 5.06 -20.23 -12.42
C ASN A 68 6.24 -19.34 -12.88
N GLY A 69 6.88 -18.62 -11.95
CA GLY A 69 8.00 -17.71 -12.27
C GLY A 69 7.61 -16.43 -13.03
N MET A 70 6.32 -16.08 -13.06
CA MET A 70 5.83 -14.86 -13.72
C MET A 70 6.14 -13.60 -12.91
N LEU A 71 6.24 -13.71 -11.58
CA LEU A 71 6.73 -12.63 -10.74
C LEU A 71 8.23 -12.69 -10.60
N SER A 72 8.88 -11.56 -10.88
CA SER A 72 10.30 -11.39 -10.60
C SER A 72 10.52 -11.19 -9.10
N GLN A 73 11.56 -11.80 -8.57
CA GLN A 73 12.06 -11.50 -7.21
C GLN A 73 12.72 -10.11 -7.11
N PHE A 74 12.94 -9.43 -8.24
CA PHE A 74 13.61 -8.13 -8.31
C PHE A 74 12.73 -7.05 -8.97
N VAL A 75 11.50 -6.88 -8.46
CA VAL A 75 10.67 -5.73 -8.81
C VAL A 75 11.34 -4.45 -8.28
N ARG A 76 11.58 -3.49 -9.18
CA ARG A 76 12.28 -2.23 -8.90
C ARG A 76 11.33 -1.05 -8.80
N VAL A 77 10.32 -1.03 -9.67
CA VAL A 77 9.34 0.06 -9.80
C VAL A 77 7.96 -0.53 -10.01
N MET A 78 6.95 0.12 -9.44
CA MET A 78 5.55 -0.23 -9.62
C MET A 78 4.76 1.03 -9.99
N TYR A 79 3.77 0.88 -10.85
CA TYR A 79 2.88 1.95 -11.28
C TYR A 79 1.47 1.41 -11.50
N GLU A 80 0.45 2.13 -11.03
CA GLU A 80 -0.95 1.84 -11.32
C GLU A 80 -1.42 2.79 -12.42
N ASP A 81 -1.91 2.23 -13.54
CA ASP A 81 -2.44 3.05 -14.62
C ASP A 81 -3.87 3.54 -14.34
N ASN A 82 -4.34 4.52 -15.13
CA ASN A 82 -5.68 5.07 -14.98
C ASN A 82 -6.82 4.07 -15.22
N LYS A 83 -6.52 2.86 -15.72
CA LYS A 83 -7.48 1.77 -15.93
C LYS A 83 -7.46 0.76 -14.77
N GLY A 84 -6.61 0.98 -13.75
CA GLY A 84 -6.46 0.12 -12.59
C GLY A 84 -5.57 -1.11 -12.82
N ASN A 85 -4.77 -1.14 -13.89
CA ASN A 85 -3.76 -2.18 -14.05
C ASN A 85 -2.49 -1.80 -13.28
N PHE A 86 -1.88 -2.78 -12.63
CA PHE A 86 -0.57 -2.63 -12.00
C PHE A 86 0.52 -3.06 -12.96
N TRP A 87 1.52 -2.19 -13.11
CA TRP A 87 2.71 -2.42 -13.91
C TRP A 87 3.92 -2.52 -12.98
N PHE A 88 4.76 -3.54 -13.20
CA PHE A 88 5.94 -3.81 -12.42
C PHE A 88 7.16 -3.83 -13.35
N GLY A 89 8.08 -2.90 -13.12
CA GLY A 89 9.37 -2.88 -13.77
C GLY A 89 10.37 -3.63 -12.93
N THR A 90 11.16 -4.51 -13.57
CA THR A 90 12.08 -5.41 -12.86
C THR A 90 13.54 -5.10 -13.18
N ASN A 91 14.48 -5.63 -12.40
CA ASN A 91 15.91 -5.62 -12.72
C ASN A 91 16.29 -6.83 -13.58
N GLY A 92 15.98 -6.78 -14.88
CA GLY A 92 16.43 -7.78 -15.85
C GLY A 92 15.38 -8.82 -16.26
N ASP A 93 14.21 -8.83 -15.63
CA ASP A 93 13.09 -9.69 -16.02
C ASP A 93 12.07 -8.99 -16.95
N GLY A 94 12.35 -7.74 -17.37
CA GLY A 94 11.44 -6.93 -18.17
C GLY A 94 10.29 -6.32 -17.35
N ILE A 95 9.09 -6.35 -17.93
CA ILE A 95 7.88 -5.70 -17.39
C ILE A 95 6.84 -6.78 -17.08
N ILE A 96 6.12 -6.63 -15.97
CA ILE A 96 4.97 -7.48 -15.64
C ILE A 96 3.75 -6.58 -15.50
N ARG A 97 2.61 -6.97 -16.08
CA ARG A 97 1.31 -6.30 -15.90
C ARG A 97 0.35 -7.21 -15.16
N TYR A 98 -0.43 -6.64 -14.25
CA TYR A 98 -1.57 -7.28 -13.60
C TYR A 98 -2.83 -6.46 -13.84
N ASP A 99 -3.86 -7.07 -14.44
CA ASP A 99 -5.14 -6.41 -14.77
C ASP A 99 -6.25 -6.63 -13.70
N GLY A 100 -5.85 -7.07 -12.50
CA GLY A 100 -6.80 -7.50 -11.46
C GLY A 100 -7.28 -8.95 -11.60
N LYS A 101 -6.93 -9.65 -12.69
CA LYS A 101 -7.32 -11.04 -12.95
C LYS A 101 -6.15 -11.93 -13.34
N SER A 102 -5.25 -11.43 -14.16
CA SER A 102 -4.18 -12.17 -14.82
C SER A 102 -2.87 -11.38 -14.84
N LEU A 103 -1.76 -12.11 -14.82
CA LEU A 103 -0.42 -11.56 -14.96
C LEU A 103 0.07 -11.78 -16.39
N GLU A 104 0.77 -10.79 -16.94
CA GLU A 104 1.40 -10.87 -18.25
C GLU A 104 2.83 -10.34 -18.16
N LYS A 105 3.80 -11.09 -18.71
CA LYS A 105 5.23 -10.73 -18.68
C LYS A 105 5.70 -10.33 -20.08
N PHE A 106 6.29 -9.14 -20.19
CA PHE A 106 6.89 -8.61 -21.41
C PHE A 106 8.41 -8.63 -21.29
N VAL A 107 9.07 -9.44 -22.11
CA VAL A 107 10.52 -9.63 -22.14
C VAL A 107 11.10 -9.26 -23.50
N SER A 108 12.40 -8.96 -23.54
CA SER A 108 13.12 -8.75 -24.81
C SER A 108 13.16 -10.02 -25.64
N ALA A 109 12.80 -9.92 -26.93
CA ALA A 109 12.94 -11.03 -27.87
C ALA A 109 14.40 -11.47 -28.07
N LYS A 110 15.38 -10.61 -27.74
CA LYS A 110 16.82 -10.93 -27.86
C LYS A 110 17.35 -11.77 -26.69
N GLY A 111 16.52 -12.08 -25.70
CA GLY A 111 16.92 -12.90 -24.54
C GLY A 111 17.79 -12.19 -23.49
N PHE A 112 18.14 -10.92 -23.71
CA PHE A 112 18.80 -10.11 -22.68
C PHE A 112 17.76 -9.50 -21.73
N GLY A 113 18.08 -9.53 -20.44
CA GLY A 113 17.25 -8.95 -19.41
C GLY A 113 17.16 -7.43 -19.53
N ILE A 114 15.94 -6.89 -19.56
CA ILE A 114 15.72 -5.45 -19.54
C ILE A 114 15.48 -5.02 -18.11
N SER A 115 16.30 -4.07 -17.64
CA SER A 115 16.07 -3.38 -16.37
C SER A 115 15.19 -2.17 -16.59
N VAL A 116 14.06 -2.12 -15.89
CA VAL A 116 13.11 -1.01 -15.99
C VAL A 116 13.30 -0.08 -14.80
N ARG A 117 13.68 1.17 -15.08
CA ARG A 117 13.95 2.17 -14.02
C ARG A 117 12.74 3.01 -13.64
N GLU A 118 11.89 3.31 -14.60
CA GLU A 118 10.75 4.20 -14.47
C GLU A 118 9.62 3.75 -15.39
N ILE A 119 8.38 4.02 -14.94
CA ILE A 119 7.14 3.76 -15.66
C ILE A 119 6.31 5.05 -15.60
N LEU A 120 5.82 5.51 -16.75
CA LEU A 120 5.01 6.73 -16.87
C LEU A 120 3.81 6.46 -17.77
N GLU A 121 2.69 7.11 -17.48
CA GLU A 121 1.52 7.12 -18.36
C GLU A 121 1.35 8.51 -18.96
N ASP A 122 1.08 8.59 -20.26
CA ASP A 122 0.74 9.85 -20.91
C ASP A 122 -0.77 10.15 -20.85
N GLU A 123 -1.17 11.35 -21.25
CA GLU A 123 -2.59 11.76 -21.23
C GLU A 123 -3.50 10.91 -22.14
N ALA A 124 -2.93 10.19 -23.12
CA ALA A 124 -3.66 9.28 -23.99
C ALA A 124 -3.79 7.87 -23.38
N GLY A 125 -3.17 7.61 -22.23
CA GLY A 125 -3.18 6.32 -21.54
C GLY A 125 -2.19 5.32 -22.12
N ASN A 126 -1.14 5.77 -22.82
CA ASN A 126 -0.04 4.90 -23.22
C ASN A 126 0.98 4.81 -22.07
N ILE A 127 1.54 3.62 -21.90
CA ILE A 127 2.53 3.35 -20.85
C ILE A 127 3.94 3.37 -21.46
N TRP A 128 4.79 4.21 -20.88
CA TRP A 128 6.18 4.43 -21.25
C TRP A 128 7.10 3.84 -20.19
N PHE A 129 8.17 3.19 -20.62
CA PHE A 129 9.12 2.54 -19.73
C PHE A 129 10.54 2.96 -20.10
N SER A 130 11.35 3.32 -19.11
CA SER A 130 12.78 3.54 -19.33
C SER A 130 13.55 2.21 -19.15
N ALA A 131 14.14 1.71 -20.23
CA ALA A 131 14.98 0.51 -20.22
C ALA A 131 16.46 0.88 -20.10
N GLU A 132 17.15 0.33 -19.11
CA GLU A 132 18.62 0.39 -19.04
C GLU A 132 19.23 -0.89 -19.61
N HIS A 133 20.18 -0.72 -20.52
CA HIS A 133 21.12 -1.77 -20.91
C HIS A 133 22.23 -1.84 -19.87
N VAL A 134 22.34 -2.97 -19.18
CA VAL A 134 23.43 -3.25 -18.25
C VAL A 134 24.72 -3.47 -19.06
N GLY A 135 25.53 -2.42 -19.20
CA GLY A 135 26.96 -2.48 -19.53
C GLY A 135 27.34 -2.78 -20.98
N ILE A 136 28.30 -2.00 -21.49
CA ILE A 136 29.12 -2.28 -22.69
C ILE A 136 30.40 -2.97 -22.23
#